data_AF-A0A661NYS2-F1
#
_entry.id   AF-A0A661NYS2-F1
#
_cell.length_a   1.000
_cell.length_b   1.000
_cell.length_c   1.000
_cell.angle_alpha   90.00
_cell.angle_beta   90.00
_cell.angle_gamma   90.00
#
_symmetry.space_group_name_H-M   'P 1'
#
loop_
_entity.id
_entity.type
_entity.pdbx_description
1 polymer ?
#
loop_
_entity_poly.entity_id
_entity_poly.type
_entity_poly.pdbx_seq_one_letter_code
_entity_poly.pdbx_strand_id
1 'polypeptide(L)'
;MGRQVLVAADQVQLAIPLPDGAQEEPTSPIDLSAVPGAKLALQRAYRLPGGGAVELACATAAADLWVPGLEGAVLAGASAMVRERAGLSALSSEPIEPVAGHWQQSFAGSAAQPSPVLASGRHVLGFVGADRDALVCSLVCSAPPPADQCFALSAGLEVRGPLGPPPEPGMGGAMLSWAAAHPLVALSIAGAVGLLVAVLILIRRPRPAW
;
A
#
# COMPACT_ATOMS: atom_id res chain seq x y z
N MET A 1 13.97 0.90 25.61
CA MET A 1 13.38 0.75 24.26
C MET A 1 14.42 0.08 23.37
N GLY A 2 14.34 -1.25 23.26
CA GLY A 2 15.05 -1.98 22.23
C GLY A 2 14.49 -1.68 20.84
N ARG A 3 15.28 -1.94 19.79
CA ARG A 3 14.77 -1.94 18.42
C ARG A 3 14.78 -3.36 17.90
N GLN A 4 13.61 -3.85 17.47
CA GLN A 4 13.52 -5.11 16.76
C GLN A 4 13.72 -4.83 15.27
N VAL A 5 14.73 -5.47 14.69
CA VAL A 5 15.02 -5.39 13.26
C VAL A 5 14.41 -6.61 12.60
N LEU A 6 13.48 -6.37 11.68
CA LEU A 6 12.81 -7.40 10.89
C LEU A 6 13.26 -7.26 9.44
N VAL A 7 13.47 -8.38 8.76
CA VAL A 7 13.80 -8.40 7.33
C VAL A 7 12.51 -8.71 6.57
N ALA A 8 12.15 -7.83 5.64
CA ALA A 8 11.05 -8.02 4.70
C ALA A 8 11.60 -8.65 3.40
N ALA A 9 11.38 -8.02 2.24
CA ALA A 9 11.87 -8.47 0.94
C ALA A 9 13.24 -7.87 0.60
N ASP A 10 14.06 -8.62 -0.15
CA ASP A 10 15.34 -8.18 -0.73
C ASP A 10 16.24 -7.37 0.22
N GLN A 11 16.40 -7.86 1.46
CA GLN A 11 17.22 -7.24 2.50
C GLN A 11 16.73 -5.88 3.01
N VAL A 12 15.51 -5.46 2.68
CA VAL A 12 14.86 -4.32 3.33
C VAL A 12 14.59 -4.67 4.79
N GLN A 13 15.09 -3.83 5.68
CA GLN A 13 15.01 -3.96 7.12
C GLN A 13 14.05 -2.92 7.70
N LEU A 14 13.18 -3.37 8.59
CA LEU A 14 12.24 -2.55 9.35
C LEU A 14 12.66 -2.59 10.80
N ALA A 15 13.08 -1.44 11.34
CA ALA A 15 13.45 -1.30 12.73
C ALA A 15 12.30 -0.67 13.51
N ILE A 16 11.65 -1.48 14.34
CA ILE A 16 10.51 -1.07 15.17
C ILE A 16 10.99 -0.83 16.61
N PRO A 17 10.70 0.33 17.23
CA PRO A 17 11.15 0.66 18.58
C PRO A 17 10.24 0.05 19.66
N LEU A 18 10.19 -1.28 19.75
CA LEU A 18 9.32 -1.96 20.71
C LEU A 18 9.73 -1.68 22.18
N PRO A 19 8.77 -1.52 23.10
CA PRO A 19 9.07 -1.39 24.52
C PRO A 19 9.54 -2.74 25.09
N ASP A 20 10.28 -2.66 26.19
CA ASP A 20 10.79 -3.84 26.88
C ASP A 20 9.59 -4.64 27.44
N GLY A 21 9.58 -5.96 27.21
CA GLY A 21 8.48 -6.84 27.60
C GLY A 21 7.35 -6.99 26.57
N ALA A 22 7.46 -6.37 25.39
CA ALA A 22 6.59 -6.73 24.25
C ALA A 22 6.73 -8.22 23.91
N GLN A 23 5.60 -8.89 23.69
CA GLN A 23 5.56 -10.33 23.40
C GLN A 23 5.03 -10.54 21.99
N GLU A 24 5.71 -11.35 21.19
CA GLU A 24 5.26 -11.72 19.85
C GLU A 24 4.00 -12.60 19.93
N GLU A 25 3.03 -12.34 19.06
CA GLU A 25 1.76 -13.06 18.99
C GLU A 25 1.56 -13.72 17.62
N PRO A 26 0.85 -14.87 17.57
CA PRO A 26 0.46 -15.46 16.31
C PRO A 26 -0.48 -14.53 15.54
N THR A 27 -0.25 -14.40 14.24
CA THR A 27 -1.03 -13.53 13.35
C THR A 27 -1.99 -14.33 12.48
N SER A 28 -3.23 -13.86 12.36
CA SER A 28 -4.14 -14.35 11.32
C SER A 28 -3.60 -13.96 9.93
N PRO A 29 -3.53 -14.90 8.95
CA PRO A 29 -3.06 -14.61 7.61
C PRO A 29 -3.79 -13.42 6.97
N ILE A 30 -3.09 -12.64 6.16
CA ILE A 30 -3.70 -11.58 5.35
C ILE A 30 -4.13 -12.20 4.02
N ASP A 31 -5.39 -11.99 3.66
CA ASP A 31 -5.89 -12.35 2.34
C ASP A 31 -5.44 -11.29 1.32
N LEU A 32 -4.59 -11.71 0.39
CA LEU A 32 -4.09 -10.89 -0.72
C LEU A 32 -4.71 -11.29 -2.06
N SER A 33 -5.71 -12.17 -2.07
CA SER A 33 -6.31 -12.71 -3.30
C SER A 33 -6.95 -11.62 -4.19
N ALA A 34 -7.37 -10.50 -3.59
CA ALA A 34 -7.91 -9.35 -4.30
C ALA A 34 -6.84 -8.54 -5.06
N VAL A 35 -5.55 -8.78 -4.82
CA VAL A 35 -4.43 -8.07 -5.45
C VAL A 35 -3.61 -9.06 -6.30
N PRO A 36 -3.82 -9.09 -7.62
CA PRO A 36 -3.15 -10.04 -8.50
C PRO A 36 -1.62 -9.96 -8.36
N GLY A 37 -0.99 -11.13 -8.14
CA GLY A 37 0.46 -11.24 -8.02
C GLY A 37 1.06 -10.80 -6.68
N ALA A 38 0.25 -10.26 -5.76
CA ALA A 38 0.74 -9.88 -4.45
C ALA A 38 1.13 -11.09 -3.59
N LYS A 39 2.22 -10.95 -2.83
CA LYS A 39 2.75 -11.97 -1.93
C LYS A 39 3.07 -11.35 -0.59
N LEU A 40 2.77 -12.07 0.49
CA LEU A 40 3.14 -11.65 1.83
C LEU A 40 4.66 -11.84 2.03
N ALA A 41 5.38 -10.76 2.28
CA ALA A 41 6.83 -10.78 2.52
C ALA A 41 7.14 -10.89 4.03
N LEU A 42 6.33 -10.25 4.88
CA LEU A 42 6.52 -10.24 6.32
C LEU A 42 5.18 -10.03 7.01
N GLN A 43 4.95 -10.70 8.13
CA GLN A 43 3.84 -10.42 9.03
C GLN A 43 4.23 -10.73 10.46
N ARG A 44 4.04 -9.77 11.36
CA ARG A 44 4.35 -9.89 12.79
C ARG A 44 3.30 -9.15 13.61
N ALA A 45 2.97 -9.69 14.78
CA ALA A 45 2.17 -8.99 15.78
C ALA A 45 2.86 -9.07 17.13
N TYR A 46 2.65 -8.04 17.94
CA TYR A 46 3.18 -7.95 19.29
C TYR A 46 2.12 -7.43 20.23
N ARG A 47 1.99 -8.08 21.39
CA ARG A 47 1.27 -7.53 22.54
C ARG A 47 2.21 -6.63 23.32
N LEU A 48 1.77 -5.40 23.56
CA LEU A 48 2.53 -4.41 24.33
C LEU A 48 2.25 -4.55 25.84
N PRO A 49 3.23 -4.26 26.70
CA PRO A 49 2.96 -3.99 28.11
C PRO A 49 1.91 -2.86 28.22
N GLY A 50 0.87 -3.06 29.03
CA GLY A 50 -0.22 -2.09 29.19
C GLY A 50 -1.43 -2.29 28.27
N GLY A 51 -1.49 -3.38 27.49
CA GLY A 51 -2.72 -3.79 26.81
C GLY A 51 -2.93 -3.21 25.40
N GLY A 52 -1.87 -2.70 24.78
CA GLY A 52 -1.86 -2.37 23.35
C GLY A 52 -1.38 -3.54 22.48
N ALA A 53 -1.53 -3.39 21.17
CA ALA A 53 -1.03 -4.31 20.16
C ALA A 53 -0.32 -3.54 19.05
N VAL A 54 0.71 -4.16 18.46
CA VAL A 54 1.39 -3.67 17.25
C VAL A 54 1.31 -4.77 16.21
N GLU A 55 0.80 -4.46 15.03
CA GLU A 55 0.88 -5.33 13.86
C GLU A 55 1.73 -4.68 12.77
N LEU A 56 2.64 -5.45 12.19
CA LEU A 56 3.39 -5.09 11.00
C LEU A 56 3.09 -6.13 9.92
N ALA A 57 2.74 -5.66 8.73
CA ALA A 57 2.65 -6.50 7.55
C ALA A 57 3.33 -5.84 6.35
N CYS A 58 4.02 -6.63 5.55
CA CYS A 58 4.59 -6.23 4.28
C CYS A 58 4.18 -7.19 3.18
N ALA A 59 3.83 -6.63 2.02
CA ALA A 59 3.54 -7.39 0.82
C ALA A 59 4.37 -6.85 -0.35
N THR A 60 4.76 -7.75 -1.25
CA THR A 60 5.35 -7.41 -2.54
C THR A 60 4.40 -7.71 -3.67
N ALA A 61 4.48 -6.96 -4.76
CA ALA A 61 3.79 -7.26 -6.02
C ALA A 61 4.64 -6.78 -7.20
N ALA A 62 4.47 -7.42 -8.36
CA ALA A 62 5.12 -6.98 -9.58
C ALA A 62 4.72 -5.53 -9.93
N ALA A 63 5.69 -4.72 -10.34
CA ALA A 63 5.49 -3.29 -10.59
C ALA A 63 5.52 -2.93 -12.09
N ASP A 64 5.33 -3.91 -12.99
CA ASP A 64 5.38 -3.70 -14.45
C ASP A 64 4.40 -2.63 -14.96
N LEU A 65 3.30 -2.44 -14.23
CA LEU A 65 2.24 -1.48 -14.54
C LEU A 65 2.32 -0.21 -13.69
N TRP A 66 3.43 0.02 -12.99
CA TRP A 66 3.60 1.22 -12.18
C TRP A 66 3.56 2.49 -13.04
N VAL A 67 2.82 3.49 -12.58
CA VAL A 67 2.87 4.85 -13.12
C VAL A 67 3.00 5.85 -11.97
N PRO A 68 3.80 6.92 -12.13
CA PRO A 68 3.87 7.99 -11.14
C PRO A 68 2.49 8.53 -10.80
N GLY A 69 2.19 8.71 -9.51
CA GLY A 69 0.88 9.11 -9.01
C GLY A 69 0.05 7.96 -8.45
N LEU A 70 0.42 6.70 -8.66
CA LEU A 70 -0.26 5.54 -8.05
C LEU A 70 0.02 5.38 -6.56
N GLU A 71 1.00 6.10 -6.00
CA GLU A 71 1.36 6.02 -4.58
C GLU A 71 0.13 6.22 -3.70
N GLY A 72 -0.69 7.22 -4.02
CA GLY A 72 -1.91 7.51 -3.26
C GLY A 72 -2.96 6.42 -3.35
N ALA A 73 -3.14 5.79 -4.51
CA ALA A 73 -4.08 4.69 -4.68
C ALA A 73 -3.63 3.44 -3.89
N VAL A 74 -2.34 3.13 -3.94
CA VAL A 74 -1.77 2.00 -3.21
C VAL A 74 -1.85 2.21 -1.70
N LEU A 75 -1.48 3.39 -1.21
CA LEU A 75 -1.53 3.71 0.22
C LEU A 75 -2.97 3.82 0.74
N ALA A 76 -3.92 4.29 -0.08
CA ALA A 76 -5.34 4.25 0.25
C ALA A 76 -5.89 2.81 0.34
N GLY A 77 -5.46 1.92 -0.56
CA GLY A 77 -5.76 0.49 -0.47
C GLY A 77 -5.20 -0.14 0.81
N ALA A 78 -3.94 0.17 1.15
CA ALA A 78 -3.32 -0.27 2.40
C ALA A 78 -4.08 0.27 3.64
N SER A 79 -4.52 1.52 3.61
CA SER A 79 -5.33 2.14 4.66
C SER A 79 -6.69 1.43 4.82
N ALA A 80 -7.34 1.05 3.71
CA ALA A 80 -8.59 0.31 3.74
C ALA A 80 -8.42 -1.09 4.37
N MET A 81 -7.35 -1.80 4.00
CA MET A 81 -7.02 -3.10 4.60
C MET A 81 -6.70 -2.99 6.09
N VAL A 82 -5.93 -1.98 6.51
CA VAL A 82 -5.65 -1.74 7.93
C VAL A 82 -6.93 -1.43 8.69
N ARG A 83 -7.80 -0.58 8.13
CA ARG A 83 -9.08 -0.22 8.75
C ARG A 83 -9.95 -1.46 8.99
N GLU A 84 -10.11 -2.30 7.98
CA GLU A 84 -10.88 -3.54 8.07
C GLU A 84 -10.26 -4.50 9.09
N ARG A 85 -8.96 -4.77 8.97
CA ARG A 85 -8.25 -5.74 9.80
C ARG A 85 -8.20 -5.36 11.28
N ALA A 86 -7.95 -4.08 11.57
CA ALA A 86 -7.90 -3.57 12.93
C ALA A 86 -9.28 -3.21 13.50
N GLY A 87 -10.37 -3.47 12.75
CA GLY A 87 -11.74 -3.16 13.19
C GLY A 87 -11.99 -1.67 13.44
N LEU A 88 -11.29 -0.80 12.72
CA LEU A 88 -11.38 0.65 12.91
C LEU A 88 -12.63 1.20 12.22
N SER A 89 -13.41 1.98 12.95
CA SER A 89 -14.59 2.67 12.41
C SER A 89 -14.23 3.93 11.61
N ALA A 90 -13.10 4.55 11.95
CA ALA A 90 -12.56 5.71 11.27
C ALA A 90 -11.04 5.58 11.13
N LEU A 91 -10.51 6.05 10.01
CA LEU A 91 -9.08 6.17 9.74
C LEU A 91 -8.86 7.44 8.93
N SER A 92 -7.95 8.28 9.40
CA SER A 92 -7.53 9.52 8.76
C SER A 92 -6.05 9.39 8.43
N SER A 93 -5.70 9.62 7.17
CA SER A 93 -4.33 9.58 6.70
C SER A 93 -3.78 10.99 6.54
N GLU A 94 -2.49 11.16 6.85
CA GLU A 94 -1.75 12.40 6.61
C GLU A 94 -1.32 12.50 5.13
N PRO A 95 -0.78 13.65 4.68
CA PRO A 95 -0.17 13.75 3.36
C PRO A 95 0.94 12.70 3.16
N ILE A 96 1.10 12.26 1.91
CA ILE A 96 2.17 11.34 1.53
C ILE A 96 3.48 12.12 1.48
N GLU A 97 4.49 11.62 2.18
CA GLU A 97 5.82 12.21 2.24
C GLU A 97 6.82 11.37 1.44
N PRO A 98 7.51 11.94 0.44
CA PRO A 98 8.62 11.27 -0.21
C PRO A 98 9.85 11.30 0.72
N VAL A 99 10.47 10.14 0.93
CA VAL A 99 11.70 9.98 1.72
C VAL A 99 12.67 9.18 0.88
N ALA A 100 13.92 9.65 0.74
CA ALA A 100 14.95 9.08 -0.15
C ALA A 100 14.75 7.58 -0.54
N GLY A 101 14.16 7.35 -1.73
CA GLY A 101 13.92 6.02 -2.30
C GLY A 101 12.56 5.36 -1.98
N HIS A 102 11.67 6.02 -1.26
CA HIS A 102 10.35 5.51 -0.87
C HIS A 102 9.36 6.64 -0.55
N TRP A 103 8.13 6.24 -0.24
CA TRP A 103 7.06 7.11 0.25
C TRP A 103 6.57 6.60 1.58
N GLN A 104 6.22 7.52 2.46
CA GLN A 104 5.59 7.20 3.74
C GLN A 104 4.29 7.97 3.91
N GLN A 105 3.36 7.39 4.66
CA GLN A 105 2.12 8.05 5.04
C GLN A 105 1.74 7.62 6.46
N SER A 106 1.70 8.57 7.38
CA SER A 106 1.18 8.34 8.73
C SER A 106 -0.35 8.32 8.71
N PHE A 107 -0.95 7.61 9.67
CA PHE A 107 -2.40 7.61 9.87
C PHE A 107 -2.76 7.49 11.34
N ALA A 108 -3.97 7.95 11.66
CA ALA A 108 -4.61 7.75 12.96
C ALA A 108 -6.03 7.24 12.75
N GLY A 109 -6.51 6.41 13.67
CA GLY A 109 -7.84 5.82 13.59
C GLY A 109 -8.43 5.51 14.95
N SER A 110 -9.71 5.15 14.94
CA SER A 110 -10.42 4.80 16.17
C SER A 110 -11.52 3.77 15.94
N ALA A 111 -11.81 3.00 16.98
CA ALA A 111 -12.95 2.10 17.09
C ALA A 111 -13.67 2.38 18.41
N ALA A 112 -15.01 2.42 18.38
CA ALA A 112 -15.81 2.68 19.58
C ALA A 112 -16.29 1.40 20.28
N GLN A 113 -16.27 0.24 19.60
CA GLN A 113 -16.82 -1.02 20.09
C GLN A 113 -15.91 -2.20 19.75
N PRO A 114 -15.85 -3.25 20.60
CA PRO A 114 -16.54 -3.41 21.88
C PRO A 114 -15.98 -2.53 23.03
N SER A 115 -14.81 -1.93 22.83
CA SER A 115 -14.19 -0.96 23.74
C SER A 115 -13.52 0.15 22.93
N PRO A 116 -13.40 1.38 23.47
CA PRO A 116 -12.72 2.46 22.76
C PRO A 116 -11.25 2.11 22.54
N VAL A 117 -10.83 2.13 21.29
CA VAL A 117 -9.45 1.91 20.86
C VAL A 117 -9.03 3.08 19.99
N LEU A 118 -7.82 3.58 20.23
CA LEU A 118 -7.12 4.50 19.35
C LEU A 118 -6.01 3.74 18.64
N ALA A 119 -5.87 4.01 17.35
CA ALA A 119 -4.82 3.45 16.53
C ALA A 119 -4.01 4.56 15.89
N SER A 120 -2.71 4.32 15.74
CA SER A 120 -1.84 5.13 14.90
C SER A 120 -0.85 4.22 14.18
N GLY A 121 -0.39 4.66 13.03
CA GLY A 121 0.46 3.82 12.20
C GLY A 121 1.12 4.58 11.08
N ARG A 122 1.87 3.81 10.29
CA ARG A 122 2.58 4.32 9.12
C ARG A 122 2.60 3.28 8.03
N HIS A 123 2.29 3.73 6.82
CA HIS A 123 2.54 3.00 5.60
C HIS A 123 3.88 3.42 5.01
N VAL A 124 4.57 2.47 4.40
CA VAL A 124 5.80 2.65 3.64
C VAL A 124 5.60 1.96 2.31
N LEU A 125 5.88 2.66 1.21
CA LEU A 125 5.87 2.15 -0.15
C LEU A 125 7.23 2.38 -0.78
N GLY A 126 7.85 1.36 -1.34
CA GLY A 126 9.09 1.50 -2.12
C GLY A 126 9.26 0.36 -3.11
N PHE A 127 10.43 0.27 -3.73
CA PHE A 127 10.72 -0.72 -4.76
C PHE A 127 11.95 -1.54 -4.41
N VAL A 128 11.87 -2.85 -4.62
CA VAL A 128 12.89 -3.81 -4.18
C VAL A 128 13.31 -4.76 -5.29
N GLY A 129 14.49 -5.37 -5.13
CA GLY A 129 15.00 -6.34 -6.08
C GLY A 129 15.43 -5.76 -7.43
N ALA A 130 15.88 -6.65 -8.31
CA ALA A 130 16.31 -6.31 -9.68
C ALA A 130 15.11 -5.96 -10.58
N ASP A 131 14.00 -6.68 -10.40
CA ASP A 131 12.75 -6.50 -11.16
C ASP A 131 11.92 -5.31 -10.64
N ARG A 132 12.39 -4.62 -9.60
CA ARG A 132 11.73 -3.46 -8.98
C ARG A 132 10.32 -3.77 -8.51
N ASP A 133 10.12 -4.90 -7.84
CA ASP A 133 8.83 -5.23 -7.21
C ASP A 133 8.42 -4.12 -6.24
N ALA A 134 7.15 -3.75 -6.25
CA ALA A 134 6.59 -2.80 -5.29
C ALA A 134 6.49 -3.49 -3.92
N LEU A 135 7.08 -2.90 -2.90
CA LEU A 135 6.99 -3.30 -1.50
C LEU A 135 6.10 -2.30 -0.77
N VAL A 136 5.02 -2.78 -0.16
CA VAL A 136 4.17 -2.00 0.74
C VAL A 136 4.23 -2.61 2.13
N CYS A 137 4.62 -1.82 3.13
CA CYS A 137 4.60 -2.17 4.53
C CYS A 137 3.63 -1.28 5.30
N SER A 138 2.86 -1.86 6.20
CA SER A 138 1.96 -1.15 7.10
C SER A 138 2.25 -1.57 8.52
N LEU A 139 2.59 -0.60 9.38
CA LEU A 139 2.64 -0.77 10.82
C LEU A 139 1.45 -0.08 11.45
N VAL A 140 0.71 -0.78 12.30
CA VAL A 140 -0.39 -0.24 13.10
C VAL A 140 -0.14 -0.57 14.57
N CYS A 141 -0.24 0.44 15.43
CA CYS A 141 -0.32 0.27 16.87
C CYS A 141 -1.73 0.66 17.31
N SER A 142 -2.36 -0.18 18.13
CA SER A 142 -3.68 0.06 18.69
C SER A 142 -3.66 -0.14 20.20
N ALA A 143 -4.26 0.79 20.96
CA ALA A 143 -4.36 0.69 22.41
C ALA A 143 -5.63 1.41 22.93
N PRO A 144 -6.10 1.06 24.14
CA PRO A 144 -7.07 1.89 24.85
C PRO A 144 -6.52 3.31 25.11
N PRO A 145 -7.36 4.35 25.20
CA PRO A 145 -6.91 5.68 25.58
C PRO A 145 -6.30 5.72 27.01
N PRO A 146 -5.24 6.51 27.26
CA PRO A 146 -4.47 7.30 26.29
C PRO A 146 -3.51 6.44 25.45
N ALA A 147 -3.34 6.78 24.18
CA ALA A 147 -2.56 5.98 23.22
C ALA A 147 -1.25 6.67 22.76
N ASP A 148 -0.66 7.52 23.60
CA ASP A 148 0.55 8.29 23.29
C ASP A 148 1.72 7.38 22.87
N GLN A 149 1.83 6.21 23.51
CA GLN A 149 2.83 5.20 23.16
C GLN A 149 2.70 4.72 21.70
N CYS A 150 1.48 4.64 21.16
CA CYS A 150 1.28 4.19 19.78
C CYS A 150 1.76 5.23 18.78
N PHE A 151 1.55 6.51 19.06
CA PHE A 151 2.07 7.59 18.22
C PHE A 151 3.61 7.59 18.20
N ALA A 152 4.25 7.45 19.37
CA ALA A 152 5.71 7.36 19.44
C ALA A 152 6.26 6.10 18.71
N LEU A 153 5.59 4.96 18.84
CA LEU A 153 5.97 3.71 18.19
C LEU A 153 5.90 3.80 16.66
N SER A 154 4.79 4.32 16.13
CA SER A 154 4.61 4.46 14.69
C SER A 154 5.52 5.52 14.09
N ALA A 155 5.75 6.63 14.81
CA ALA A 155 6.67 7.68 14.40
C ALA A 155 8.13 7.19 14.33
N GLY A 156 8.53 6.27 15.21
CA GLY A 156 9.88 5.73 15.27
C GLY A 156 10.15 4.51 14.37
N LEU A 157 9.21 4.12 13.50
CA LEU A 157 9.48 3.11 12.47
C LEU A 157 10.59 3.62 11.52
N GLU A 158 11.67 2.86 11.43
CA GLU A 158 12.76 3.12 10.50
C GLU A 158 12.82 2.05 9.42
N VAL A 159 13.04 2.49 8.19
CA VAL A 159 13.19 1.63 7.01
C VAL A 159 14.63 1.76 6.52
N ARG A 160 15.30 0.63 6.34
CA ARG A 160 16.70 0.56 5.88
C ARG A 160 16.82 -0.50 4.79
N GLY A 161 17.89 -0.42 3.99
CA GLY A 161 18.18 -1.39 2.95
C GLY A 161 18.03 -0.82 1.53
N PRO A 162 18.14 -1.67 0.50
CA PRO A 162 18.29 -1.25 -0.89
C PRO A 162 16.93 -0.94 -1.54
N LEU A 163 16.31 0.17 -1.12
CA LEU A 163 15.12 0.69 -1.80
C LEU A 163 15.54 1.42 -3.07
N GLY A 164 14.98 0.98 -4.19
CA GLY A 164 15.22 1.55 -5.51
C GLY A 164 14.26 2.69 -5.86
N PRO A 165 14.58 3.49 -6.89
CA PRO A 165 13.59 4.34 -7.53
C PRO A 165 12.45 3.50 -8.10
N PRO A 166 11.28 4.12 -8.38
CA PRO A 166 10.20 3.46 -9.11
C PRO A 166 10.72 2.94 -10.45
N PRO A 167 10.20 1.80 -10.94
CA PRO A 167 10.55 1.32 -12.27
C PRO A 167 10.18 2.36 -13.32
N GLU A 168 10.94 2.40 -14.40
CA GLU A 168 10.53 3.19 -15.56
C GLU A 168 9.19 2.66 -16.07
N PRO A 169 8.24 3.53 -16.41
CA PRO A 169 6.94 3.09 -16.90
C PRO A 169 7.14 2.29 -18.19
N GLY A 170 6.66 1.05 -18.20
CA GLY A 170 6.60 0.26 -19.43
C GLY A 170 5.75 0.95 -20.50
N MET A 171 5.78 0.47 -21.75
CA MET A 171 5.08 1.13 -22.88
C MET A 171 3.59 1.39 -22.61
N GLY A 172 2.91 0.48 -21.89
CA GLY A 172 1.52 0.66 -21.45
C GLY A 172 1.37 1.78 -20.40
N GLY A 173 2.24 1.80 -19.39
CA GLY A 173 2.30 2.87 -18.39
C GLY A 173 2.58 4.23 -19.01
N ALA A 174 3.53 4.29 -19.94
CA ALA A 174 3.85 5.51 -20.69
C ALA A 174 2.66 6.02 -21.50
N MET A 175 1.90 5.12 -22.14
CA MET A 175 0.69 5.48 -22.88
C MET A 175 -0.41 6.02 -21.95
N LEU A 176 -0.60 5.40 -20.78
CA LEU A 176 -1.54 5.88 -19.76
C LEU A 176 -1.14 7.24 -19.20
N SER A 177 0.14 7.42 -18.82
CA SER A 177 0.67 8.70 -18.34
C SER A 177 0.54 9.80 -19.40
N TRP A 178 0.83 9.48 -20.67
CA TRP A 178 0.65 10.42 -21.77
C TRP A 178 -0.83 10.80 -21.96
N ALA A 179 -1.73 9.83 -21.89
CA ALA A 179 -3.16 10.06 -22.01
C ALA A 179 -3.70 10.93 -20.87
N ALA A 180 -3.22 10.72 -19.64
CA ALA A 180 -3.55 11.55 -18.48
C ALA A 180 -3.05 12.99 -18.64
N ALA A 181 -1.86 13.18 -19.24
CA ALA A 181 -1.32 14.51 -19.52
C ALA A 181 -2.04 15.22 -20.68
N HIS A 182 -2.68 14.47 -21.59
CA HIS A 182 -3.33 15.01 -22.80
C HIS A 182 -4.76 14.45 -22.97
N PRO A 183 -5.68 14.70 -22.02
CA PRO A 183 -6.97 14.02 -21.98
C PRO A 183 -7.83 14.26 -23.23
N LEU A 184 -7.82 15.49 -23.76
CA LEU A 184 -8.58 15.83 -24.98
C LEU A 184 -8.02 15.13 -26.23
N VAL A 185 -6.70 15.01 -26.33
CA VAL A 185 -6.05 14.32 -27.46
C VAL A 185 -6.31 12.82 -27.36
N ALA A 186 -6.18 12.24 -26.16
CA ALA A 186 -6.48 10.84 -25.91
C ALA A 186 -7.95 10.49 -26.24
N LEU A 187 -8.91 11.32 -25.81
CA LEU A 187 -10.32 11.17 -26.16
C LEU A 187 -10.56 11.24 -27.67
N SER A 188 -9.88 12.17 -28.35
CA SER A 188 -10.01 12.32 -29.81
C SER A 188 -9.49 11.08 -30.55
N ILE A 189 -8.34 10.54 -30.16
CA ILE A 189 -7.77 9.32 -30.73
C ILE A 189 -8.69 8.12 -30.44
N ALA A 190 -9.13 7.95 -29.18
CA ALA A 190 -10.03 6.87 -28.80
C ALA A 190 -11.36 6.93 -29.57
N GLY A 191 -11.92 8.13 -29.73
CA GLY A 191 -13.12 8.36 -30.53
C GLY A 191 -12.93 8.02 -32.00
N ALA A 192 -11.82 8.44 -32.61
CA ALA A 192 -11.51 8.12 -34.00
C ALA A 192 -11.30 6.61 -34.24
N VAL A 193 -10.61 5.93 -33.33
CA VAL A 193 -10.43 4.47 -33.35
C VAL A 193 -11.78 3.75 -33.19
N GLY A 194 -12.60 4.19 -32.23
CA GLY A 194 -13.94 3.65 -32.02
C GLY A 194 -14.84 3.79 -33.25
N LEU A 195 -14.81 4.96 -33.91
CA LEU A 195 -15.54 5.21 -35.15
C LEU A 195 -15.07 4.30 -36.28
N LEU A 196 -13.74 4.15 -36.45
CA LEU A 196 -13.16 3.27 -37.47
C LEU A 196 -13.60 1.81 -37.28
N VAL A 197 -13.57 1.31 -36.03
CA VAL A 197 -14.03 -0.04 -35.70
C VAL A 197 -15.52 -0.21 -36.04
N ALA A 198 -16.36 0.76 -35.68
CA ALA A 198 -17.79 0.72 -36.01
C ALA A 198 -18.02 0.68 -37.53
N VAL A 199 -17.31 1.51 -38.30
CA VAL A 199 -17.38 1.51 -39.77
C VAL A 199 -16.96 0.15 -40.34
N LEU A 200 -15.87 -0.44 -39.85
CA LEU A 200 -15.42 -1.76 -40.29
C LEU A 200 -16.45 -2.86 -40.00
N ILE A 201 -17.09 -2.81 -38.83
CA ILE A 201 -18.18 -3.74 -38.48
C ILE A 201 -19.38 -3.56 -39.42
N LEU A 202 -19.78 -2.32 -39.70
CA LEU A 202 -20.90 -2.02 -40.59
C LEU A 202 -20.64 -2.48 -42.02
N ILE A 203 -19.41 -2.30 -42.52
CA ILE A 203 -19.00 -2.76 -43.87
C ILE A 203 -18.98 -4.29 -43.95
N ARG A 204 -18.56 -4.98 -42.87
CA ARG A 204 -18.50 -6.45 -42.83
C ARG A 204 -19.83 -7.12 -42.47
N ARG A 205 -20.85 -6.36 -42.09
CA ARG A 205 -22.14 -6.93 -41.71
C ARG A 205 -22.79 -7.56 -42.96
N PRO A 206 -23.03 -8.89 -42.98
CA PRO A 206 -23.65 -9.52 -44.13
C PRO A 206 -25.03 -8.91 -44.37
N ARG A 207 -25.30 -8.49 -45.61
CA ARG A 207 -26.60 -7.94 -45.98
C ARG A 207 -27.65 -9.05 -45.88
N PRO A 208 -28.80 -8.82 -45.24
CA PRO A 208 -29.89 -9.80 -45.26
C PRO A 208 -30.29 -10.06 -46.71
N ALA A 209 -30.24 -11.33 -47.12
CA ALA A 209 -30.81 -11.76 -48.39
C ALA A 209 -32.32 -11.73 -48.22
N TRP A 210 -32.97 -10.78 -48.88
CA TRP A 210 -34.42 -10.73 -49.03
C TRP A 210 -34.82 -11.49 -50.28
#